data_AF-A0A1B8GJM1-F1
#
_entry.id   AF-A0A1B8GJM1-F1
#
_cell.length_a   1.000
_cell.length_b   1.000
_cell.length_c   1.000
_cell.angle_alpha   90.00
_cell.angle_beta   90.00
_cell.angle_gamma   90.00
#
_symmetry.space_group_name_H-M   'P 1'
#
loop_
_entity.id
_entity.type
_entity.pdbx_description
1 polymer ?
#
loop_
_entity_poly.entity_id
_entity_poly.type
_entity_poly.pdbx_seq_one_letter_code
_entity_poly.pdbx_strand_id
1 'polypeptide(L)'
;MRIFHNSVVQTNPAPNPGLEDETITFRNGEPGQAIVGRDFSRLFADIVCEQARQYMNSYPGNHASRCNTPYHTWFGELARGEIQFEDGLGEDSDVLSHRLSMIKLATEMKNYLGLSIKDAHLFDVLSWERRIVAEMYCNKLMREKAPWARYTGIVSLIRHPNIFDSPVGLFYTKPSEYLAIAFYGTGRSMVQIASDIEKLASWRAGEYGSTASGQALPENFASIVAEQARQYLESFPGNDASGCNPQHSWFRRLAEGQTADREHLQALFDELRYRNMLTRVATRCKNYLGLYIEDAHLFDTWAWLQEQEPNEQWDRYSKIHDAIFDASVFGHPAPNQGFFFAKPTEYLAIAL
;
A
#
# COMPACT_ATOMS: atom_id res chain seq x y z
N MET A 1 -22.31 23.09 -1.51
CA MET A 1 -20.96 23.47 -1.99
C MET A 1 -20.59 24.75 -1.25
N ARG A 2 -19.74 24.67 -0.22
CA ARG A 2 -19.20 25.83 0.50
C ARG A 2 -17.69 25.82 0.28
N ILE A 3 -17.21 26.88 -0.35
CA ILE A 3 -15.80 27.18 -0.55
C ILE A 3 -15.37 27.93 0.71
N PHE A 4 -14.32 27.47 1.40
CA PHE A 4 -13.69 28.24 2.46
C PHE A 4 -12.34 28.75 1.98
N HIS A 5 -12.23 30.08 1.97
CA HIS A 5 -11.02 30.84 1.70
C HIS A 5 -10.07 30.75 2.90
N ASN A 6 -8.79 30.45 2.64
CA ASN A 6 -7.70 30.69 3.57
C ASN A 6 -7.38 32.19 3.61
N SER A 7 -7.30 32.76 4.82
CA SER A 7 -6.42 33.89 5.15
C SER A 7 -6.38 34.10 6.67
N VAL A 8 -5.19 34.07 7.25
CA VAL A 8 -4.47 35.23 7.82
C VAL A 8 -3.42 34.72 8.82
N VAL A 9 -2.18 35.09 8.53
CA VAL A 9 -1.00 35.01 9.39
C VAL A 9 -1.24 35.84 10.65
N GLN A 10 -1.08 35.22 11.83
CA GLN A 10 -0.86 35.93 13.09
C GLN A 10 0.52 35.57 13.63
N THR A 11 1.43 36.54 13.55
CA THR A 11 2.71 36.57 14.25
C THR A 11 2.50 36.95 15.70
N ASN A 12 2.97 36.12 16.63
CA ASN A 12 3.11 36.48 18.05
C ASN A 12 4.59 36.45 18.48
N PRO A 13 4.98 37.32 19.42
CA PRO A 13 6.37 37.74 19.62
C PRO A 13 7.17 36.79 20.53
N ALA A 14 8.50 36.92 20.43
CA ALA A 14 9.49 36.18 21.19
C ALA A 14 9.39 36.40 22.72
N PRO A 15 9.68 35.40 23.57
CA PRO A 15 9.84 35.60 25.00
C PRO A 15 11.30 35.98 25.35
N ASN A 16 11.42 37.01 26.20
CA ASN A 16 12.66 37.53 26.77
C ASN A 16 13.24 36.53 27.81
N PRO A 17 14.56 36.47 28.02
CA PRO A 17 15.21 35.51 28.92
C PRO A 17 15.38 36.06 30.34
N GLY A 18 15.25 35.17 31.34
CA GLY A 18 15.86 35.36 32.66
C GLY A 18 14.88 35.31 33.83
N LEU A 19 14.86 34.18 34.54
CA LEU A 19 15.11 34.06 35.99
C LEU A 19 15.02 32.58 36.43
N GLU A 20 16.20 32.02 36.69
CA GLU A 20 16.56 30.99 37.68
C GLU A 20 15.68 31.04 38.95
N ASP A 21 15.44 30.02 39.77
CA ASP A 21 15.87 28.63 39.93
C ASP A 21 14.99 28.13 41.10
N GLU A 22 14.39 26.93 41.05
CA GLU A 22 13.96 26.24 42.27
C GLU A 22 13.70 24.75 42.01
N THR A 23 14.79 24.00 42.13
CA THR A 23 14.90 22.74 42.88
C THR A 23 13.94 21.62 42.54
N ILE A 24 14.47 20.74 41.70
CA ILE A 24 13.96 19.43 41.33
C ILE A 24 13.87 18.51 42.56
N THR A 25 12.66 18.00 42.84
CA THR A 25 12.49 16.75 43.58
C THR A 25 12.30 15.62 42.56
N PHE A 26 13.39 14.96 42.18
CA PHE A 26 13.38 13.80 41.28
C PHE A 26 12.64 12.64 41.97
N ARG A 27 11.40 12.37 41.56
CA ARG A 27 10.78 11.06 41.74
C ARG A 27 11.19 10.19 40.56
N ASN A 28 12.09 9.26 40.83
CA ASN A 28 12.54 8.23 39.89
C ASN A 28 11.36 7.36 39.45
N GLY A 29 11.02 7.47 38.16
CA GLY A 29 10.23 6.53 37.39
C GLY A 29 10.53 6.84 35.94
N GLU A 30 11.28 5.97 35.26
CA GLU A 30 11.70 6.17 33.87
C GLU A 30 10.49 6.44 32.95
N PRO A 31 10.36 7.64 32.37
CA PRO A 31 9.29 7.97 31.43
C PRO A 31 9.66 7.63 29.97
N GLY A 32 10.91 7.25 29.69
CA GLY A 32 11.46 7.24 28.33
C GLY A 32 10.86 6.19 27.39
N GLN A 33 10.67 4.95 27.84
CA GLN A 33 10.23 3.85 26.96
C GLN A 33 8.74 3.97 26.55
N ALA A 34 7.85 4.31 27.48
CA ALA A 34 6.43 4.42 27.21
C ALA A 34 6.07 5.63 26.32
N ILE A 35 6.87 6.70 26.36
CA ILE A 35 6.67 7.89 25.53
C ILE A 35 7.06 7.57 24.07
N VAL A 36 8.23 6.97 23.87
CA VAL A 36 8.75 6.66 22.52
C VAL A 36 7.88 5.62 21.80
N GLY A 37 7.41 4.57 22.51
CA GLY A 37 6.55 3.57 21.89
C GLY A 37 5.18 4.12 21.46
N ARG A 38 4.57 4.99 22.28
CA ARG A 38 3.33 5.69 21.93
C ARG A 38 3.53 6.63 20.73
N ASP A 39 4.72 7.19 20.56
CA ASP A 39 5.03 8.07 19.42
C ASP A 39 5.12 7.28 18.10
N PHE A 40 5.52 6.00 18.11
CA PHE A 40 5.59 5.18 16.89
C PHE A 40 4.26 4.58 16.45
N SER A 41 3.42 4.08 17.37
CA SER A 41 2.06 3.64 16.99
C SER A 41 1.26 4.80 16.40
N ARG A 42 1.45 6.00 16.98
CA ARG A 42 0.91 7.26 16.45
C ARG A 42 1.48 7.61 15.07
N LEU A 43 2.77 7.37 14.84
CA LEU A 43 3.40 7.59 13.53
C LEU A 43 2.80 6.68 12.45
N PHE A 44 2.63 5.38 12.74
CA PHE A 44 2.04 4.45 11.79
C PHE A 44 0.59 4.81 11.49
N ALA A 45 -0.17 5.16 12.52
CA ALA A 45 -1.49 5.76 12.41
C ALA A 45 -1.51 6.99 11.48
N ASP A 46 -0.58 7.93 11.65
CA ASP A 46 -0.47 9.13 10.81
C ASP A 46 -0.18 8.77 9.34
N ILE A 47 0.67 7.77 9.08
CA ILE A 47 0.94 7.26 7.73
C ILE A 47 -0.32 6.70 7.09
N VAL A 48 -1.07 5.85 7.80
CA VAL A 48 -2.30 5.25 7.26
C VAL A 48 -3.38 6.33 7.04
N CYS A 49 -3.49 7.30 7.95
CA CYS A 49 -4.38 8.45 7.77
C CYS A 49 -4.00 9.27 6.53
N GLU A 50 -2.71 9.48 6.27
CA GLU A 50 -2.25 10.19 5.08
C GLU A 50 -2.51 9.40 3.79
N GLN A 51 -2.31 8.08 3.80
CA GLN A 51 -2.70 7.21 2.68
C GLN A 51 -4.22 7.31 2.41
N ALA A 52 -5.03 7.34 3.47
CA ALA A 52 -6.47 7.51 3.36
C ALA A 52 -6.82 8.88 2.76
N ARG A 53 -6.16 9.97 3.18
CA ARG A 53 -6.34 11.31 2.56
C ARG A 53 -6.00 11.30 1.09
N GLN A 54 -4.86 10.74 0.70
CA GLN A 54 -4.47 10.63 -0.71
C GLN A 54 -5.51 9.82 -1.50
N TYR A 55 -5.97 8.70 -0.95
CA TYR A 55 -7.01 7.89 -1.59
C TYR A 55 -8.32 8.66 -1.76
N MET A 56 -8.81 9.33 -0.72
CA MET A 56 -10.06 10.10 -0.76
C MET A 56 -9.96 11.33 -1.69
N ASN A 57 -8.82 12.01 -1.69
CA ASN A 57 -8.53 13.11 -2.61
C ASN A 57 -8.38 12.66 -4.07
N SER A 58 -8.20 11.36 -4.30
CA SER A 58 -8.12 10.83 -5.65
C SER A 58 -9.48 10.77 -6.35
N TYR A 59 -10.61 11.05 -5.70
CA TYR A 59 -11.96 10.76 -6.23
C TYR A 59 -12.14 9.26 -6.48
N PRO A 60 -12.17 8.42 -5.42
CA PRO A 60 -12.14 6.97 -5.58
C PRO A 60 -13.43 6.37 -6.18
N GLY A 61 -14.47 7.19 -6.45
CA GLY A 61 -15.72 6.78 -7.09
C GLY A 61 -16.90 6.65 -6.13
N ASN A 62 -18.10 6.43 -6.67
CA ASN A 62 -19.34 6.28 -5.91
C ASN A 62 -19.66 4.80 -5.90
N HIS A 63 -19.30 4.14 -4.82
CA HIS A 63 -19.72 2.75 -4.62
C HIS A 63 -21.10 2.65 -3.98
N ALA A 64 -21.92 3.72 -4.00
CA ALA A 64 -23.30 3.71 -3.50
C ALA A 64 -24.23 2.65 -4.15
N SER A 65 -23.76 1.89 -5.15
CA SER A 65 -24.46 0.76 -5.75
C SER A 65 -23.71 -0.59 -5.67
N ARG A 66 -22.60 -0.70 -4.93
CA ARG A 66 -21.76 -1.91 -4.87
C ARG A 66 -21.18 -2.21 -3.48
N CYS A 67 -20.55 -3.38 -3.37
CA CYS A 67 -20.01 -3.99 -2.16
C CYS A 67 -18.94 -3.16 -1.42
N ASN A 68 -18.41 -2.07 -1.99
CA ASN A 68 -17.24 -1.35 -1.44
C ASN A 68 -17.58 -0.20 -0.46
N THR A 69 -18.87 0.02 -0.18
CA THR A 69 -19.36 1.09 0.72
C THR A 69 -18.72 1.10 2.12
N PRO A 70 -18.47 -0.06 2.77
CA PRO A 70 -17.83 -0.08 4.08
C PRO A 70 -16.41 0.55 4.07
N TYR A 71 -15.58 0.20 3.08
CA TYR A 71 -14.21 0.74 2.97
C TYR A 71 -14.18 2.24 2.73
N HIS A 72 -15.13 2.81 1.99
CA HIS A 72 -15.15 4.27 1.74
C HIS A 72 -15.53 5.06 2.98
N THR A 73 -16.45 4.53 3.78
CA THR A 73 -16.82 5.15 5.05
C THR A 73 -15.63 5.09 6.00
N TRP A 74 -15.03 3.91 6.13
CA TRP A 74 -13.86 3.65 6.97
C TRP A 74 -12.63 4.50 6.59
N PHE A 75 -12.25 4.51 5.31
CA PHE A 75 -11.14 5.37 4.85
C PHE A 75 -11.47 6.86 4.94
N GLY A 76 -12.75 7.23 4.86
CA GLY A 76 -13.19 8.59 5.13
C GLY A 76 -12.97 9.01 6.59
N GLU A 77 -13.17 8.09 7.54
CA GLU A 77 -12.87 8.28 8.96
C GLU A 77 -11.36 8.40 9.19
N LEU A 78 -10.56 7.46 8.66
CA LEU A 78 -9.09 7.52 8.72
C LEU A 78 -8.54 8.82 8.10
N ALA A 79 -9.09 9.29 6.98
CA ALA A 79 -8.66 10.54 6.35
C ALA A 79 -8.89 11.77 7.26
N ARG A 80 -9.89 11.71 8.16
CA ARG A 80 -10.14 12.73 9.19
C ARG A 80 -9.30 12.55 10.46
N GLY A 81 -8.50 11.48 10.54
CA GLY A 81 -7.72 11.12 11.73
C GLY A 81 -8.54 10.37 12.78
N GLU A 82 -9.70 9.82 12.42
CA GLU A 82 -10.54 9.03 13.32
C GLU A 82 -10.09 7.57 13.25
N ILE A 83 -9.34 7.11 14.28
CA ILE A 83 -8.85 5.73 14.40
C ILE A 83 -9.68 5.01 15.46
N GLN A 84 -10.45 4.01 15.05
CA GLN A 84 -11.30 3.24 15.97
C GLN A 84 -10.59 2.00 16.54
N PHE A 85 -9.74 1.35 15.75
CA PHE A 85 -8.97 0.16 16.15
C PHE A 85 -7.56 0.22 15.56
N GLU A 86 -6.53 0.14 16.41
CA GLU A 86 -5.12 0.17 15.97
C GLU A 86 -4.71 -1.16 15.31
N ASP A 87 -5.26 -2.29 15.77
CA ASP A 87 -4.92 -3.64 15.30
C ASP A 87 -5.22 -3.88 13.80
N GLY A 88 -6.07 -3.05 13.18
CA GLY A 88 -6.46 -3.16 11.77
C GLY A 88 -5.67 -2.27 10.80
N LEU A 89 -4.83 -1.36 11.31
CA LEU A 89 -4.16 -0.34 10.48
C LEU A 89 -3.21 -0.94 9.43
N GLY A 90 -2.64 -2.12 9.70
CA GLY A 90 -1.82 -2.87 8.73
C GLY A 90 -2.62 -3.26 7.49
N GLU A 91 -3.79 -3.87 7.68
CA GLU A 91 -4.68 -4.29 6.59
C GLU A 91 -5.20 -3.08 5.80
N ASP A 92 -5.57 -2.00 6.51
CA ASP A 92 -6.00 -0.76 5.88
C ASP A 92 -4.91 -0.15 4.99
N SER A 93 -3.66 -0.13 5.48
CA SER A 93 -2.51 0.36 4.73
C SER A 93 -2.32 -0.43 3.42
N ASP A 94 -2.50 -1.75 3.47
CA ASP A 94 -2.38 -2.63 2.30
C ASP A 94 -3.47 -2.35 1.26
N VAL A 95 -4.72 -2.26 1.70
CA VAL A 95 -5.85 -1.97 0.80
C VAL A 95 -5.69 -0.58 0.18
N LEU A 96 -5.33 0.43 0.97
CA LEU A 96 -5.09 1.79 0.48
C LEU A 96 -3.93 1.83 -0.52
N SER A 97 -2.81 1.19 -0.19
CA SER A 97 -1.62 1.14 -1.04
C SER A 97 -1.88 0.42 -2.35
N HIS A 98 -2.58 -0.71 -2.31
CA HIS A 98 -2.99 -1.44 -3.50
C HIS A 98 -3.91 -0.56 -4.38
N ARG A 99 -4.90 0.11 -3.79
CA ARG A 99 -5.81 0.98 -4.57
C ARG A 99 -5.08 2.17 -5.18
N LEU A 100 -4.16 2.79 -4.45
CA LEU A 100 -3.33 3.89 -4.96
C LEU A 100 -2.37 3.42 -6.06
N SER A 101 -1.77 2.23 -5.93
CA SER A 101 -0.91 1.67 -6.98
C SER A 101 -1.70 1.34 -8.24
N MET A 102 -2.94 0.84 -8.13
CA MET A 102 -3.81 0.61 -9.30
C MET A 102 -4.22 1.92 -10.00
N ILE A 103 -4.41 3.01 -9.25
CA ILE A 103 -4.63 4.35 -9.83
C ILE A 103 -3.39 4.80 -10.61
N LYS A 104 -2.20 4.61 -10.03
CA LYS A 104 -0.93 4.95 -10.68
C LYS A 104 -0.72 4.11 -11.95
N LEU A 105 -0.94 2.80 -11.88
CA LEU A 105 -0.85 1.89 -13.02
C LEU A 105 -1.78 2.31 -14.16
N ALA A 106 -3.01 2.70 -13.87
CA ALA A 106 -3.93 3.22 -14.90
C ALA A 106 -3.39 4.48 -15.59
N THR A 107 -2.65 5.32 -14.85
CA THR A 107 -1.97 6.51 -15.39
C THR A 107 -0.73 6.14 -16.22
N GLU A 108 -0.01 5.09 -15.87
CA GLU A 108 1.10 4.59 -16.68
C GLU A 108 0.58 3.98 -17.99
N MET A 109 -0.48 3.16 -17.92
CA MET A 109 -1.11 2.56 -19.10
C MET A 109 -1.66 3.59 -20.09
N LYS A 110 -2.32 4.66 -19.61
CA LYS A 110 -2.80 5.73 -20.52
C LYS A 110 -1.64 6.50 -21.16
N ASN A 111 -0.52 6.67 -20.45
CA ASN A 111 0.67 7.31 -21.00
C ASN A 111 1.34 6.42 -22.06
N TYR A 112 1.49 5.11 -21.78
CA TYR A 112 2.01 4.12 -22.73
C TYR A 112 1.24 4.11 -24.06
N LEU A 113 -0.09 4.24 -24.00
CA LEU A 113 -0.96 4.27 -25.18
C LEU A 113 -1.15 5.66 -25.80
N GLY A 114 -0.56 6.71 -25.22
CA GLY A 114 -0.70 8.10 -25.65
C GLY A 114 -2.14 8.63 -25.57
N LEU A 115 -2.92 8.22 -24.57
CA LEU A 115 -4.31 8.69 -24.40
C LEU A 115 -4.34 10.06 -23.72
N SER A 116 -5.01 11.02 -24.35
CA SER A 116 -5.11 12.41 -23.88
C SER A 116 -6.22 12.57 -22.82
N ILE A 117 -5.91 12.19 -21.58
CA ILE A 117 -6.74 12.41 -20.39
C ILE A 117 -5.86 12.79 -19.19
N LYS A 118 -6.42 13.56 -18.26
CA LYS A 118 -5.76 13.88 -16.97
C LYS A 118 -5.45 12.59 -16.22
N ASP A 119 -4.41 12.62 -15.38
CA ASP A 119 -4.00 11.47 -14.56
C ASP A 119 -5.14 10.92 -13.71
N ALA A 120 -5.15 9.60 -13.51
CA ALA A 120 -6.24 8.90 -12.83
C ALA A 120 -6.43 9.34 -11.38
N HIS A 121 -5.36 9.85 -10.75
CA HIS A 121 -5.41 10.43 -9.41
C HIS A 121 -6.19 11.74 -9.36
N LEU A 122 -6.25 12.49 -10.47
CA LEU A 122 -6.89 13.80 -10.56
C LEU A 122 -8.24 13.75 -11.30
N PHE A 123 -8.70 12.55 -11.66
CA PHE A 123 -9.88 12.36 -12.50
C PHE A 123 -11.07 11.83 -11.73
N ASP A 124 -12.13 12.63 -11.68
CA ASP A 124 -13.41 12.25 -11.08
C ASP A 124 -14.30 11.52 -12.10
N VAL A 125 -14.26 10.18 -12.02
CA VAL A 125 -15.07 9.26 -12.82
C VAL A 125 -16.56 9.55 -12.67
N LEU A 126 -17.03 9.87 -11.45
CA LEU A 126 -18.46 10.09 -11.19
C LEU A 126 -18.97 11.37 -11.80
N SER A 127 -18.20 12.44 -11.67
CA SER A 127 -18.55 13.71 -12.29
C SER A 127 -18.57 13.57 -13.82
N TRP A 128 -17.75 12.68 -14.40
CA TRP A 128 -17.86 12.34 -15.81
C TRP A 128 -19.13 11.54 -16.15
N GLU A 129 -19.42 10.46 -15.40
CA GLU A 129 -20.63 9.64 -15.63
C GLU A 129 -21.91 10.47 -15.51
N ARG A 130 -22.04 11.29 -14.47
CA ARG A 130 -23.19 12.18 -14.25
C ARG A 130 -23.38 13.14 -15.42
N ARG A 131 -22.30 13.66 -16.01
CA ARG A 131 -22.37 14.55 -17.17
C ARG A 131 -22.95 13.83 -18.39
N ILE A 132 -22.45 12.64 -18.73
CA ILE A 132 -22.97 11.88 -19.88
C ILE A 132 -24.43 11.47 -19.66
N VAL A 133 -24.79 11.01 -18.46
CA VAL A 133 -26.18 10.68 -18.15
C VAL A 133 -27.06 11.92 -18.28
N ALA A 134 -26.64 13.07 -17.75
CA ALA A 134 -27.39 14.31 -17.89
C ALA A 134 -27.55 14.76 -19.36
N GLU A 135 -26.50 14.65 -20.17
CA GLU A 135 -26.55 14.92 -21.62
C GLU A 135 -27.55 14.00 -22.34
N MET A 136 -27.58 12.71 -21.99
CA MET A 136 -28.56 11.75 -22.51
C MET A 136 -30.01 12.16 -22.17
N TYR A 137 -30.25 12.61 -20.93
CA TYR A 137 -31.58 13.08 -20.51
C TYR A 137 -31.98 14.42 -21.16
N CYS A 138 -31.04 15.36 -21.30
CA CYS A 138 -31.31 16.69 -21.88
C CYS A 138 -31.58 16.62 -23.39
N ASN A 139 -30.94 15.70 -24.12
CA ASN A 139 -31.06 15.60 -25.57
C ASN A 139 -32.34 14.89 -26.09
N LYS A 140 -33.35 14.63 -25.23
CA LYS A 140 -34.62 13.94 -25.59
C LYS A 140 -34.43 12.62 -26.38
N LEU A 141 -33.27 11.99 -26.29
CA LEU A 141 -32.88 10.83 -27.07
C LEU A 141 -32.87 9.58 -26.17
N MET A 142 -34.05 9.12 -25.78
CA MET A 142 -34.26 7.74 -25.32
C MET A 142 -33.95 6.69 -26.41
N ARG A 143 -33.50 7.10 -27.61
CA ARG A 143 -33.21 6.19 -28.74
C ARG A 143 -31.72 5.92 -28.99
N GLU A 144 -30.81 6.82 -28.64
CA GLU A 144 -29.38 6.55 -28.83
C GLU A 144 -28.79 5.89 -27.57
N LYS A 145 -29.01 4.58 -27.44
CA LYS A 145 -28.26 3.73 -26.50
C LYS A 145 -26.77 3.63 -26.85
N ALA A 146 -26.36 4.12 -28.02
CA ALA A 146 -25.04 3.92 -28.60
C ALA A 146 -23.87 4.47 -27.74
N PRO A 147 -23.95 5.68 -27.14
CA PRO A 147 -22.89 6.21 -26.26
C PRO A 147 -22.67 5.33 -25.02
N TRP A 148 -23.74 4.97 -24.32
CA TRP A 148 -23.66 4.11 -23.14
C TRP A 148 -23.25 2.67 -23.49
N ALA A 149 -23.80 2.11 -24.57
CA ALA A 149 -23.43 0.79 -25.06
C ALA A 149 -21.94 0.71 -25.42
N ARG A 150 -21.40 1.75 -26.06
CA ARG A 150 -19.96 1.85 -26.35
C ARG A 150 -19.13 1.89 -25.08
N TYR A 151 -19.46 2.75 -24.13
CA TYR A 151 -18.76 2.83 -22.85
C TYR A 151 -18.75 1.48 -22.11
N THR A 152 -19.93 0.85 -21.96
CA THR A 152 -20.05 -0.46 -21.30
C THR A 152 -19.29 -1.57 -22.06
N GLY A 153 -19.26 -1.52 -23.39
CA GLY A 153 -18.45 -2.43 -24.22
C GLY A 153 -16.96 -2.29 -23.95
N ILE A 154 -16.46 -1.05 -23.84
CA ILE A 154 -15.05 -0.78 -23.52
C ILE A 154 -14.71 -1.27 -22.10
N VAL A 155 -15.57 -1.00 -21.11
CA VAL A 155 -15.39 -1.49 -19.73
C VAL A 155 -15.27 -3.02 -19.70
N SER A 156 -16.11 -3.72 -20.45
CA SER A 156 -16.05 -5.19 -20.55
C SER A 156 -14.74 -5.68 -21.17
N LEU A 157 -14.26 -5.03 -22.23
CA LEU A 157 -12.97 -5.36 -22.86
C LEU A 157 -11.78 -5.16 -21.90
N ILE A 158 -11.83 -4.13 -21.05
CA ILE A 158 -10.76 -3.86 -20.07
C ILE A 158 -10.78 -4.87 -18.92
N ARG A 159 -11.96 -5.27 -18.45
CA ARG A 159 -12.11 -6.17 -17.31
C ARG A 159 -11.80 -7.63 -17.66
N HIS A 160 -12.09 -8.07 -18.89
CA HIS A 160 -11.88 -9.45 -19.31
C HIS A 160 -10.43 -9.98 -19.16
N PRO A 161 -9.38 -9.24 -19.59
CA PRO A 161 -8.00 -9.69 -19.49
C PRO A 161 -7.37 -9.53 -18.09
N ASN A 162 -8.11 -9.06 -17.08
CA ASN A 162 -7.60 -8.84 -15.72
C ASN A 162 -6.28 -8.01 -15.67
N ILE A 163 -6.20 -6.94 -16.47
CA ILE A 163 -5.02 -6.05 -16.50
C ILE A 163 -4.82 -5.25 -15.20
N PHE A 164 -5.82 -5.24 -14.32
CA PHE A 164 -5.69 -4.80 -12.94
C PHE A 164 -5.89 -6.01 -12.04
N ASP A 165 -5.02 -6.18 -11.05
CA ASP A 165 -5.18 -7.31 -10.13
C ASP A 165 -6.48 -7.21 -9.35
N SER A 166 -7.03 -8.38 -9.04
CA SER A 166 -8.13 -8.49 -8.10
C SER A 166 -7.63 -7.98 -6.74
N PRO A 167 -8.33 -7.05 -6.09
CA PRO A 167 -7.85 -6.46 -4.86
C PRO A 167 -7.76 -7.50 -3.73
N VAL A 168 -6.86 -7.23 -2.79
CA VAL A 168 -7.02 -7.71 -1.41
C VAL A 168 -8.31 -7.03 -0.89
N GLY A 169 -9.45 -7.73 -0.96
CA GLY A 169 -10.76 -7.21 -0.55
C GLY A 169 -11.76 -6.96 -1.70
N LEU A 170 -12.66 -6.00 -1.51
CA LEU A 170 -13.81 -5.77 -2.42
C LEU A 170 -13.42 -5.03 -3.69
N PHE A 171 -13.98 -5.46 -4.83
CA PHE A 171 -13.62 -5.01 -6.18
C PHE A 171 -13.57 -3.48 -6.33
N TYR A 172 -12.39 -2.95 -6.68
CA TYR A 172 -12.13 -1.54 -6.87
C TYR A 172 -12.15 -1.18 -8.36
N THR A 173 -13.23 -0.53 -8.80
CA THR A 173 -13.58 -0.38 -10.23
C THR A 173 -12.92 0.80 -10.93
N LYS A 174 -12.49 1.81 -10.17
CA LYS A 174 -12.03 3.09 -10.71
C LYS A 174 -10.93 2.97 -11.77
N PRO A 175 -9.86 2.16 -11.61
CA PRO A 175 -8.80 2.06 -12.60
C PRO A 175 -9.34 1.61 -13.98
N SER A 176 -10.23 0.62 -14.00
CA SER A 176 -10.87 0.15 -15.24
C SER A 176 -11.82 1.18 -15.83
N GLU A 177 -12.60 1.85 -15.00
CA GLU A 177 -13.57 2.88 -15.44
C GLU A 177 -12.83 4.09 -16.02
N TYR A 178 -11.73 4.51 -15.39
CA TYR A 178 -10.87 5.57 -15.89
C TYR A 178 -10.28 5.24 -17.26
N LEU A 179 -9.69 4.05 -17.45
CA LEU A 179 -9.17 3.66 -18.77
C LEU A 179 -10.27 3.58 -19.82
N ALA A 180 -11.47 3.10 -19.45
CA ALA A 180 -12.60 3.07 -20.36
C ALA A 180 -12.99 4.47 -20.83
N ILE A 181 -12.98 5.46 -19.93
CA ILE A 181 -13.24 6.87 -20.24
C ILE A 181 -12.15 7.43 -21.14
N ALA A 182 -10.89 7.10 -20.88
CA ALA A 182 -9.77 7.50 -21.71
C ALA A 182 -9.95 7.02 -23.17
N PHE A 183 -10.27 5.74 -23.36
CA PHE A 183 -10.56 5.17 -24.68
C PHE A 183 -11.81 5.76 -25.32
N TYR A 184 -12.86 5.99 -24.54
CA TYR A 184 -14.12 6.56 -25.03
C TYR A 184 -13.90 7.88 -25.76
N GLY A 185 -13.01 8.74 -25.25
CA GLY A 185 -12.67 10.04 -25.83
C GLY A 185 -11.77 10.02 -27.08
N THR A 186 -11.20 8.87 -27.46
CA THR A 186 -10.13 8.82 -28.50
C THR A 186 -10.62 8.63 -29.94
N GLY A 187 -11.93 8.39 -30.15
CA GLY A 187 -12.48 8.08 -31.48
C GLY A 187 -12.05 6.72 -32.07
N ARG A 188 -11.17 5.96 -31.42
CA ARG A 188 -10.69 4.63 -31.85
C ARG A 188 -11.85 3.65 -32.05
N SER A 189 -11.77 2.75 -33.03
CA SER A 189 -12.76 1.69 -33.21
C SER A 189 -12.68 0.64 -32.07
N MET A 190 -13.73 -0.15 -31.84
CA MET A 190 -13.69 -1.23 -30.83
C MET A 190 -12.56 -2.24 -31.09
N VAL A 191 -12.22 -2.47 -32.37
CA VAL A 191 -11.12 -3.36 -32.77
C VAL A 191 -9.76 -2.77 -32.38
N GLN A 192 -9.56 -1.46 -32.60
CA GLN A 192 -8.34 -0.78 -32.17
C GLN A 192 -8.20 -0.79 -30.65
N ILE A 193 -9.30 -0.54 -29.92
CA ILE A 193 -9.33 -0.57 -28.46
C ILE A 193 -8.97 -1.97 -27.93
N ALA A 194 -9.52 -3.03 -28.52
CA ALA A 194 -9.18 -4.41 -28.14
C ALA A 194 -7.70 -4.71 -28.35
N SER A 195 -7.12 -4.34 -29.50
CA SER A 195 -5.69 -4.52 -29.78
C SER A 195 -4.80 -3.74 -28.80
N ASP A 196 -5.19 -2.53 -28.41
CA ASP A 196 -4.42 -1.76 -27.43
C ASP A 196 -4.51 -2.35 -26.02
N ILE A 197 -5.64 -2.93 -25.64
CA ILE A 197 -5.80 -3.66 -24.38
C ILE A 197 -4.93 -4.92 -24.35
N GLU A 198 -4.84 -5.66 -25.47
CA GLU A 198 -3.92 -6.80 -25.58
C GLU A 198 -2.47 -6.37 -25.40
N LYS A 199 -2.05 -5.25 -26.01
CA LYS A 199 -0.70 -4.69 -25.79
C LYS A 199 -0.45 -4.36 -24.32
N LEU A 200 -1.43 -3.79 -23.63
CA LEU A 200 -1.31 -3.51 -22.19
C LEU A 200 -1.17 -4.79 -21.36
N ALA A 201 -1.92 -5.84 -21.70
CA ALA A 201 -1.82 -7.14 -21.03
C ALA A 201 -0.43 -7.77 -21.24
N SER A 202 0.11 -7.70 -22.46
CA SER A 202 1.46 -8.18 -22.77
C SER A 202 2.55 -7.35 -22.10
N TRP A 203 2.42 -6.02 -22.12
CA TRP A 203 3.33 -5.10 -21.44
C TRP A 203 3.39 -5.39 -19.94
N ARG A 204 2.22 -5.60 -19.32
CA ARG A 204 2.10 -5.97 -17.92
C ARG A 204 2.77 -7.31 -17.61
N ALA A 205 2.53 -8.33 -18.44
CA ALA A 205 3.14 -9.65 -18.24
C ALA A 205 4.67 -9.64 -18.40
N GLY A 206 5.21 -8.71 -19.19
CA GLY A 206 6.65 -8.50 -19.35
C GLY A 206 7.30 -7.71 -18.20
N GLU A 207 6.57 -6.80 -17.54
CA GLU A 207 7.09 -6.01 -16.43
C GLU A 207 6.83 -6.63 -15.04
N TYR A 208 5.75 -7.40 -14.87
CA TYR A 208 5.32 -7.94 -13.58
C TYR A 208 4.72 -9.34 -13.77
N GLY A 209 5.44 -10.39 -13.38
CA GLY A 209 4.93 -11.76 -13.37
C GLY A 209 3.53 -11.84 -12.71
N SER A 210 2.54 -12.30 -13.48
CA SER A 210 1.11 -12.21 -13.21
C SER A 210 0.67 -12.74 -11.83
N THR A 211 -0.09 -11.94 -11.07
CA THR A 211 -0.73 -12.34 -9.78
C THR A 211 -2.21 -11.92 -9.73
N ALA A 212 -3.10 -12.77 -10.22
CA ALA A 212 -4.55 -12.63 -9.99
C ALA A 212 -5.03 -13.63 -8.93
N SER A 213 -5.73 -13.16 -7.89
CA SER A 213 -6.32 -13.97 -6.82
C SER A 213 -7.84 -14.01 -6.91
N GLY A 214 -8.41 -15.21 -6.71
CA GLY A 214 -9.77 -15.34 -6.17
C GLY A 214 -10.73 -16.37 -6.79
N GLN A 215 -10.30 -17.56 -7.24
CA GLN A 215 -11.10 -18.81 -7.26
C GLN A 215 -10.28 -19.93 -7.90
N ALA A 216 -10.09 -21.03 -7.16
CA ALA A 216 -9.00 -22.00 -7.32
C ALA A 216 -7.60 -21.35 -7.16
N LEU A 217 -6.69 -22.03 -6.44
CA LEU A 217 -5.28 -21.65 -6.52
C LEU A 217 -4.91 -21.78 -8.00
N PRO A 218 -4.37 -20.73 -8.63
CA PRO A 218 -4.12 -20.77 -10.07
C PRO A 218 -3.16 -21.93 -10.36
N GLU A 219 -3.25 -22.52 -11.56
CA GLU A 219 -2.43 -23.68 -11.94
C GLU A 219 -0.91 -23.42 -11.77
N ASN A 220 -0.51 -22.15 -11.72
CA ASN A 220 0.84 -21.66 -11.50
C ASN A 220 1.11 -21.20 -10.05
N PHE A 221 0.27 -21.51 -9.06
CA PHE A 221 0.42 -21.00 -7.69
C PHE A 221 1.79 -21.34 -7.10
N ALA A 222 2.28 -22.56 -7.29
CA ALA A 222 3.63 -22.94 -6.89
C ALA A 222 4.72 -22.04 -7.51
N SER A 223 4.55 -21.66 -8.79
CA SER A 223 5.47 -20.73 -9.45
C SER A 223 5.38 -19.31 -8.89
N ILE A 224 4.18 -18.86 -8.50
CA ILE A 224 3.98 -17.55 -7.84
C ILE A 224 4.69 -17.53 -6.48
N VAL A 225 4.47 -18.56 -5.65
CA VAL A 225 5.12 -18.63 -4.32
C VAL A 225 6.63 -18.76 -4.47
N ALA A 226 7.11 -19.54 -5.45
CA ALA A 226 8.54 -19.66 -5.75
C ALA A 226 9.17 -18.31 -6.14
N GLU A 227 8.49 -17.51 -6.95
CA GLU A 227 8.98 -16.19 -7.34
C GLU A 227 8.97 -15.20 -6.16
N GLN A 228 7.93 -15.21 -5.34
CA GLN A 228 7.90 -14.41 -4.12
C GLN A 228 8.99 -14.81 -3.12
N ALA A 229 9.31 -16.11 -3.05
CA ALA A 229 10.40 -16.62 -2.24
C ALA A 229 11.77 -16.11 -2.75
N ARG A 230 11.99 -16.07 -4.07
CA ARG A 230 13.22 -15.48 -4.66
C ARG A 230 13.38 -14.02 -4.28
N GLN A 231 12.34 -13.22 -4.53
CA GLN A 231 12.35 -11.79 -4.23
C GLN A 231 12.57 -11.53 -2.74
N TYR A 232 11.93 -12.33 -1.88
CA TYR A 232 12.13 -12.26 -0.44
C TYR A 232 13.57 -12.58 -0.04
N LEU A 233 14.18 -13.63 -0.60
CA LEU A 233 15.57 -14.00 -0.32
C LEU A 233 16.58 -12.97 -0.83
N GLU A 234 16.30 -12.35 -1.99
CA GLU A 234 17.08 -11.22 -2.52
C GLU A 234 16.96 -9.97 -1.65
N SER A 235 15.92 -9.88 -0.82
CA SER A 235 15.67 -8.72 0.04
C SER A 235 16.42 -8.73 1.36
N PHE A 236 17.51 -9.50 1.51
CA PHE A 236 18.30 -9.64 2.74
C PHE A 236 17.46 -9.86 4.01
N PRO A 237 16.68 -10.94 4.11
CA PRO A 237 15.68 -11.11 5.17
C PRO A 237 16.23 -11.31 6.59
N GLY A 238 17.55 -11.30 6.79
CA GLY A 238 18.20 -11.54 8.07
C GLY A 238 18.85 -12.93 8.17
N ASN A 239 19.46 -13.24 9.31
CA ASN A 239 20.40 -14.36 9.43
C ASN A 239 19.80 -15.74 9.11
N ASP A 240 20.42 -16.41 8.14
CA ASP A 240 20.25 -17.82 7.81
C ASP A 240 21.03 -18.78 8.73
N ALA A 241 21.97 -18.28 9.55
CA ALA A 241 22.94 -19.10 10.29
C ALA A 241 22.54 -19.49 11.72
N SER A 242 21.50 -18.88 12.29
CA SER A 242 20.87 -19.40 13.51
C SER A 242 19.87 -20.47 13.08
N GLY A 243 20.31 -21.74 13.07
CA GLY A 243 19.61 -22.92 12.55
C GLY A 243 18.24 -23.30 13.14
N CYS A 244 17.49 -22.32 13.66
CA CYS A 244 16.17 -22.47 14.23
C CYS A 244 15.05 -21.75 13.45
N ASN A 245 15.31 -21.21 12.24
CA ASN A 245 14.26 -20.68 11.36
C ASN A 245 13.99 -21.66 10.19
N PRO A 246 13.20 -22.74 10.41
CA PRO A 246 12.92 -23.73 9.38
C PRO A 246 12.28 -23.14 8.10
N GLN A 247 11.69 -21.94 8.18
CA GLN A 247 10.98 -21.31 7.07
C GLN A 247 11.90 -20.80 5.97
N HIS A 248 13.08 -20.26 6.29
CA HIS A 248 14.05 -19.85 5.26
C HIS A 248 14.52 -21.03 4.41
N SER A 249 14.65 -22.21 5.03
CA SER A 249 14.97 -23.43 4.30
C SER A 249 13.88 -23.81 3.29
N TRP A 250 12.61 -23.60 3.64
CA TRP A 250 11.48 -23.82 2.74
C TRP A 250 11.44 -22.79 1.61
N PHE A 251 11.69 -21.51 1.89
CA PHE A 251 11.74 -20.48 0.85
C PHE A 251 12.88 -20.73 -0.15
N ARG A 252 14.06 -21.20 0.29
CA ARG A 252 15.13 -21.62 -0.63
C ARG A 252 14.71 -22.79 -1.52
N ARG A 253 14.10 -23.82 -0.93
CA ARG A 253 13.58 -24.97 -1.70
C ARG A 253 12.54 -24.54 -2.73
N LEU A 254 11.61 -23.66 -2.37
CA LEU A 254 10.63 -23.12 -3.30
C LEU A 254 11.29 -22.27 -4.42
N ALA A 255 12.24 -21.41 -4.07
CA ALA A 255 12.98 -20.59 -5.04
C ALA A 255 13.74 -21.44 -6.08
N GLU A 256 14.28 -22.58 -5.64
CA GLU A 256 14.92 -23.63 -6.47
C GLU A 256 13.93 -24.46 -7.31
N GLY A 257 12.62 -24.23 -7.14
CA GLY A 257 11.56 -24.93 -7.89
C GLY A 257 11.11 -26.26 -7.27
N GLN A 258 11.48 -26.54 -6.03
CA GLN A 258 10.94 -27.69 -5.31
C GLN A 258 9.47 -27.44 -4.96
N THR A 259 8.68 -28.50 -4.87
CA THR A 259 7.24 -28.41 -4.58
C THR A 259 6.95 -28.76 -3.13
N ALA A 260 5.93 -28.12 -2.57
CA ALA A 260 5.33 -28.47 -1.30
C ALA A 260 3.89 -28.93 -1.55
N ASP A 261 3.28 -29.62 -0.59
CA ASP A 261 1.85 -29.89 -0.66
C ASP A 261 1.05 -28.58 -0.60
N ARG A 262 -0.22 -28.67 -0.99
CA ARG A 262 -1.08 -27.50 -1.20
C ARG A 262 -1.29 -26.67 0.07
N GLU A 263 -1.47 -27.33 1.22
CA GLU A 263 -1.74 -26.65 2.49
C GLU A 263 -0.47 -25.96 2.99
N HIS A 264 0.66 -26.65 2.86
CA HIS A 264 1.95 -26.08 3.22
C HIS A 264 2.34 -24.90 2.32
N LEU A 265 2.07 -24.99 1.02
CA LEU A 265 2.34 -23.92 0.06
C LEU A 265 1.49 -22.66 0.36
N GLN A 266 0.24 -22.84 0.81
CA GLN A 266 -0.61 -21.72 1.25
C GLN A 266 -0.05 -21.06 2.51
N ALA A 267 0.40 -21.84 3.50
CA ALA A 267 0.99 -21.30 4.72
C ALA A 267 2.28 -20.49 4.41
N LEU A 268 3.15 -21.02 3.55
CA LEU A 268 4.36 -20.33 3.10
C LEU A 268 4.04 -19.04 2.32
N PHE A 269 2.97 -19.03 1.54
CA PHE A 269 2.51 -17.84 0.84
C PHE A 269 2.00 -16.76 1.79
N ASP A 270 1.16 -17.12 2.77
CA ASP A 270 0.65 -16.18 3.77
C ASP A 270 1.80 -15.56 4.58
N GLU A 271 2.80 -16.36 4.92
CA GLU A 271 4.01 -15.91 5.60
C GLU A 271 4.87 -14.97 4.72
N LEU A 272 5.13 -15.31 3.45
CA LEU A 272 5.83 -14.41 2.52
C LEU A 272 5.10 -13.08 2.35
N ARG A 273 3.77 -13.11 2.29
CA ARG A 273 2.96 -11.88 2.23
C ARG A 273 3.15 -11.04 3.48
N TYR A 274 3.04 -11.64 4.66
CA TYR A 274 3.28 -10.96 5.93
C TYR A 274 4.68 -10.32 5.99
N ARG A 275 5.74 -11.08 5.69
CA ARG A 275 7.12 -10.58 5.79
C ARG A 275 7.39 -9.46 4.78
N ASN A 276 6.98 -9.63 3.53
CA ASN A 276 7.13 -8.60 2.48
C ASN A 276 6.32 -7.34 2.78
N MET A 277 5.13 -7.49 3.40
CA MET A 277 4.31 -6.38 3.87
C MET A 277 5.07 -5.55 4.89
N LEU A 278 5.61 -6.17 5.94
CA LEU A 278 6.29 -5.43 7.00
C LEU A 278 7.55 -4.70 6.50
N THR A 279 8.32 -5.30 5.58
CA THR A 279 9.46 -4.63 4.94
C THR A 279 9.03 -3.35 4.19
N ARG A 280 7.90 -3.41 3.48
CA ARG A 280 7.34 -2.23 2.78
C ARG A 280 6.85 -1.18 3.77
N VAL A 281 6.21 -1.60 4.86
CA VAL A 281 5.77 -0.69 5.94
C VAL A 281 6.98 0.03 6.54
N ALA A 282 8.06 -0.68 6.84
CA ALA A 282 9.28 -0.08 7.40
C ALA A 282 9.89 0.98 6.46
N THR A 283 9.93 0.70 5.16
CA THR A 283 10.36 1.68 4.14
C THR A 283 9.47 2.93 4.13
N ARG A 284 8.16 2.78 4.33
CA ARG A 284 7.24 3.93 4.42
C ARG A 284 7.48 4.74 5.69
N CYS A 285 7.69 4.09 6.83
CA CYS A 285 8.03 4.76 8.08
C CYS A 285 9.29 5.62 7.91
N LYS A 286 10.35 5.04 7.32
CA LYS A 286 11.56 5.78 6.95
C LYS A 286 11.25 7.00 6.08
N ASN A 287 10.50 6.82 4.99
CA ASN A 287 10.22 7.90 4.05
C ASN A 287 9.37 9.02 4.69
N TYR A 288 8.39 8.67 5.51
CA TYR A 288 7.55 9.64 6.21
C TYR A 288 8.36 10.46 7.22
N LEU A 289 9.30 9.81 7.91
CA LEU A 289 10.21 10.45 8.85
C LEU A 289 11.36 11.23 8.17
N GLY A 290 11.51 11.11 6.84
CA GLY A 290 12.60 11.77 6.11
C GLY A 290 13.98 11.20 6.43
N LEU A 291 14.07 9.92 6.81
CA LEU A 291 15.33 9.28 7.18
C LEU A 291 16.15 8.90 5.93
N TYR A 292 17.45 9.20 5.97
CA TYR A 292 18.40 8.99 4.87
C TYR A 292 19.13 7.65 4.99
N ILE A 293 18.45 6.57 4.61
CA ILE A 293 18.96 5.20 4.53
C ILE A 293 18.35 4.52 3.31
N GLU A 294 18.94 3.45 2.78
CA GLU A 294 18.33 2.70 1.65
C GLU A 294 16.98 2.09 2.03
N ASP A 295 16.14 1.73 1.05
CA ASP A 295 14.86 1.09 1.33
C ASP A 295 15.05 -0.27 2.03
N ALA A 296 14.11 -0.66 2.90
CA ALA A 296 14.27 -1.84 3.76
C ALA A 296 14.49 -3.14 3.00
N HIS A 297 14.00 -3.23 1.75
CA HIS A 297 14.20 -4.40 0.90
C HIS A 297 15.61 -4.48 0.28
N LEU A 298 16.38 -3.38 0.30
CA LEU A 298 17.77 -3.32 -0.19
C LEU A 298 18.78 -3.31 0.96
N PHE A 299 18.33 -3.03 2.17
CA PHE A 299 19.20 -2.89 3.33
C PHE A 299 19.37 -4.21 4.09
N ASP A 300 20.62 -4.63 4.31
CA ASP A 300 20.96 -5.83 5.10
C ASP A 300 21.12 -5.47 6.58
N THR A 301 20.02 -5.58 7.34
CA THR A 301 20.03 -5.32 8.80
C THR A 301 20.94 -6.27 9.54
N TRP A 302 21.06 -7.51 9.07
CA TRP A 302 21.88 -8.51 9.72
C TRP A 302 23.36 -8.21 9.57
N ALA A 303 23.82 -7.92 8.34
CA ALA A 303 25.20 -7.51 8.11
C ALA A 303 25.55 -6.29 8.96
N TRP A 304 24.67 -5.29 9.01
CA TRP A 304 24.87 -4.11 9.84
C TRP A 304 25.05 -4.47 11.32
N LEU A 305 24.20 -5.36 11.87
CA LEU A 305 24.28 -5.79 13.27
C LEU A 305 25.57 -6.54 13.61
N GLN A 306 26.10 -7.33 12.67
CA GLN A 306 27.36 -8.07 12.87
C GLN A 306 28.59 -7.16 12.91
N GLU A 307 28.52 -5.98 12.30
CA GLU A 307 29.62 -5.01 12.24
C GLU A 307 29.67 -4.08 13.47
N GLN A 308 28.69 -4.15 14.37
CA GLN A 308 28.64 -3.23 15.51
C GLN A 308 29.49 -3.70 16.69
N GLU A 309 30.31 -2.80 17.21
CA GLU A 309 31.02 -2.95 18.48
C GLU A 309 30.12 -2.48 19.64
N PRO A 310 30.19 -3.10 20.84
CA PRO A 310 29.44 -2.64 22.01
C PRO A 310 29.91 -1.24 22.43
N ASN A 311 29.15 -0.22 22.05
CA ASN A 311 29.45 1.20 22.27
C ASN A 311 28.15 2.01 22.45
N GLU A 312 28.26 3.34 22.63
CA GLU A 312 27.09 4.23 22.81
C GLU A 312 26.08 4.16 21.64
N GLN A 313 26.54 3.84 20.43
CA GLN A 313 25.69 3.67 19.25
C GLN A 313 24.87 2.37 19.36
N TRP A 314 25.47 1.29 19.87
CA TRP A 314 24.76 0.05 20.18
C TRP A 314 23.71 0.25 21.28
N ASP A 315 24.05 0.97 22.35
CA ASP A 315 23.09 1.27 23.44
C ASP A 315 21.91 2.09 22.95
N ARG A 316 22.15 3.06 22.06
CA ARG A 316 21.09 3.83 21.40
C ARG A 316 20.22 2.94 20.52
N TYR A 317 20.83 2.12 19.67
CA TYR A 317 20.13 1.15 18.83
C TYR A 317 19.24 0.24 19.66
N SER A 318 19.75 -0.40 20.72
CA SER A 318 18.98 -1.31 21.56
C SER A 318 17.77 -0.62 22.20
N LYS A 319 17.93 0.60 22.71
CA LYS A 319 16.81 1.37 23.28
C LYS A 319 15.73 1.69 22.25
N ILE A 320 16.11 2.06 21.03
CA ILE A 320 15.16 2.37 19.96
C ILE A 320 14.48 1.10 19.48
N HIS A 321 15.25 0.03 19.28
CA HIS A 321 14.75 -1.28 18.90
C HIS A 321 13.68 -1.77 19.88
N ASP A 322 13.98 -1.75 21.17
CA ASP A 322 13.06 -2.19 22.21
C ASP A 322 11.80 -1.31 22.25
N ALA A 323 11.94 0.00 22.06
CA ALA A 323 10.78 0.89 22.01
C ALA A 323 9.86 0.64 20.80
N ILE A 324 10.42 0.32 19.62
CA ILE A 324 9.63 -0.05 18.43
C ILE A 324 8.97 -1.41 18.63
N PHE A 325 9.69 -2.36 19.23
CA PHE A 325 9.18 -3.69 19.52
C PHE A 325 8.01 -3.64 20.52
N ASP A 326 8.19 -2.95 21.65
CA ASP A 326 7.18 -2.81 22.71
C ASP A 326 5.93 -2.06 22.22
N ALA A 327 6.10 -1.10 21.31
CA ALA A 327 5.01 -0.39 20.66
C ALA A 327 4.21 -1.24 19.66
N SER A 328 4.69 -2.45 19.35
CA SER A 328 4.07 -3.35 18.38
C SER A 328 3.83 -2.68 17.01
N VAL A 329 4.76 -1.81 16.57
CA VAL A 329 4.63 -1.02 15.32
C VAL A 329 4.35 -1.89 14.10
N PHE A 330 4.98 -3.07 14.06
CA PHE A 330 4.85 -4.04 12.98
C PHE A 330 3.89 -5.19 13.33
N GLY A 331 3.25 -5.12 14.50
CA GLY A 331 2.38 -6.17 15.02
C GLY A 331 3.09 -7.50 15.29
N HIS A 332 2.35 -8.44 15.85
CA HIS A 332 2.76 -9.84 15.91
C HIS A 332 2.12 -10.61 14.76
N PRO A 333 2.78 -11.67 14.24
CA PRO A 333 2.18 -12.49 13.20
C PRO A 333 0.91 -13.16 13.73
N ALA A 334 -0.12 -13.22 12.88
CA ALA A 334 -1.27 -14.09 13.11
C ALA A 334 -0.84 -15.58 13.10
N PRO A 335 -1.65 -16.52 13.63
CA PRO A 335 -1.28 -17.93 13.73
C PRO A 335 -0.83 -18.59 12.41
N ASN A 336 -1.31 -18.08 11.26
CA ASN A 336 -0.96 -18.57 9.92
C ASN A 336 0.19 -17.80 9.25
N GLN A 337 0.71 -16.74 9.87
CA GLN A 337 1.75 -15.87 9.30
C GLN A 337 3.18 -16.23 9.74
N GLY A 338 3.34 -17.37 10.41
CA GLY A 338 4.64 -17.89 10.81
C GLY A 338 5.22 -17.17 12.03
N PHE A 339 6.54 -17.10 12.09
CA PHE A 339 7.26 -16.48 13.22
C PHE A 339 7.40 -14.98 13.06
N PHE A 340 7.67 -14.31 14.19
CA PHE A 340 7.97 -12.89 14.20
C PHE A 340 9.15 -12.59 13.27
N PHE A 341 9.00 -11.53 12.49
CA PHE A 341 9.97 -11.11 11.49
C PHE A 341 10.63 -9.84 12.00
N ALA A 342 11.88 -9.95 12.45
CA ALA A 342 12.58 -8.90 13.19
C ALA A 342 13.09 -7.77 12.29
N LYS A 343 13.44 -8.08 11.03
CA LYS A 343 14.04 -7.14 10.09
C LYS A 343 13.37 -5.75 10.02
N PRO A 344 12.04 -5.60 9.93
CA PRO A 344 11.36 -4.30 9.91
C PRO A 344 11.66 -3.45 11.15
N THR A 345 11.67 -4.07 12.32
CA THR A 345 12.01 -3.45 13.61
C THR A 345 13.48 -3.05 13.65
N GLU A 346 14.38 -3.98 13.30
CA GLU A 346 15.82 -3.74 13.22
C GLU A 346 16.14 -2.59 12.27
N TYR A 347 15.56 -2.62 11.06
CA TYR A 347 15.75 -1.61 10.03
C TYR A 347 15.35 -0.22 10.51
N LEU A 348 14.16 -0.09 11.10
CA LEU A 348 13.68 1.21 11.56
C LEU A 348 14.52 1.70 12.75
N ALA A 349 14.96 0.81 13.64
CA ALA A 349 15.85 1.14 14.74
C ALA A 349 17.24 1.59 14.26
N ILE A 350 17.76 1.01 13.19
CA ILE A 350 19.03 1.43 12.55
C ILE A 350 18.89 2.81 11.89
N ALA A 351 17.73 3.09 11.32
CA ALA A 351 17.46 4.34 10.60
C ALA A 351 17.34 5.58 11.52
N LEU A 352 17.08 5.38 12.81
CA LEU A 352 16.76 6.39 13.82
C LEU A 352 17.93 6.67 14.77
#